data_AF-A0A090WPL8-F1
#
_entry.id   AF-A0A090WPL8-F1
#
_cell.length_a   1.000
_cell.length_b   1.000
_cell.length_c   1.000
_cell.angle_alpha   90.00
_cell.angle_beta   90.00
_cell.angle_gamma   90.00
#
_symmetry.space_group_name_H-M   'P 1'
#
loop_
_entity.id
_entity.type
_entity.pdbx_description
1 polymer ?
#
loop_
_entity_poly.entity_id
_entity_poly.type
_entity_poly.pdbx_seq_one_letter_code
_entity_poly.pdbx_strand_id
1 'polypeptide(L)'
;MSLNGGNGAVTSQKNVFLVAPGTEKISAVQHSNGVDYWVTAHLWDSSSFATFKITATGVEATPVISDVGSYHGGAGFNVIGCMKFSPNGKKLAVAKWSTNSFVELFDFNKETGVVSNPVLIDNFFGADYLDGAYGLEFSTNSQYLYVSDLNQQYYTSELHQLDLSVFTPSAIKASNVVLAKERRLIAGLQLGPDGKIYVSNTFSSYLSVIEAPNNKGLSSDYQYRTINLSGRSAIFGLPSFIQSFFVGKIEVENTCFNDAVAFDLITSESIDSVLWEFGDGTTSTLIKPEHTYAAAGDYLVKAIFKSGSCTYNVAKNFTIYDMPIANAVTDYVFCEDIGNDGFETFDLSSKTADIMGGTKYNTF
;
A
#
# COMPACT_ATOMS: atom_id res chain seq x y z
N MET A 1 13.51 16.36 8.69
CA MET A 1 13.12 17.58 7.95
C MET A 1 12.81 18.69 8.95
N SER A 2 13.76 19.58 9.30
CA SER A 2 13.54 20.68 10.26
C SER A 2 13.62 22.07 9.63
N LEU A 3 14.09 22.18 8.38
CA LEU A 3 14.17 23.45 7.66
C LEU A 3 12.79 23.93 7.20
N ASN A 4 12.63 25.25 7.06
CA ASN A 4 11.39 25.91 6.63
C ASN A 4 10.16 25.50 7.46
N GLY A 5 10.30 25.46 8.79
CA GLY A 5 9.20 25.08 9.68
C GLY A 5 8.74 23.62 9.50
N GLY A 6 9.63 22.73 9.06
CA GLY A 6 9.31 21.32 8.83
C GLY A 6 8.86 20.99 7.40
N ASN A 7 8.62 22.00 6.55
CA ASN A 7 8.24 21.80 5.15
C ASN A 7 9.40 21.38 4.24
N GLY A 8 10.62 21.34 4.77
CA GLY A 8 11.83 21.14 3.98
C GLY A 8 12.26 22.43 3.26
N ALA A 9 13.56 22.53 2.98
CA ALA A 9 14.11 23.65 2.23
C ALA A 9 14.81 23.12 0.97
N VAL A 10 14.67 23.86 -0.13
CA VAL A 10 15.47 23.65 -1.33
C VAL A 10 16.88 24.16 -1.03
N THR A 11 17.89 23.31 -1.17
CA THR A 11 19.29 23.69 -0.94
C THR A 11 19.78 24.63 -2.05
N SER A 12 20.97 25.20 -1.91
CA SER A 12 21.57 26.05 -2.95
C SER A 12 21.82 25.31 -4.28
N GLN A 13 21.78 23.98 -4.28
CA GLN A 13 21.95 23.13 -5.46
C GLN A 13 20.58 22.70 -6.00
N LYS A 14 20.08 23.43 -7.00
CA LYS A 14 18.82 23.12 -7.71
C LYS A 14 19.05 23.14 -9.22
N ASN A 15 18.17 22.49 -9.97
CA ASN A 15 18.24 22.40 -11.44
C ASN A 15 19.58 21.84 -11.96
N VAL A 16 20.23 20.97 -11.18
CA VAL A 16 21.43 20.25 -11.62
C VAL A 16 20.98 19.18 -12.59
N PHE A 17 21.46 19.28 -13.83
CA PHE A 17 21.19 18.28 -14.85
C PHE A 17 21.94 16.98 -14.51
N LEU A 18 21.20 15.87 -14.43
CA LEU A 18 21.77 14.55 -14.13
C LEU A 18 21.82 13.66 -15.37
N VAL A 19 20.70 13.49 -16.06
CA VAL A 19 20.62 12.68 -17.28
C VAL A 19 19.44 13.11 -18.16
N ALA A 20 19.64 13.05 -19.48
CA ALA A 20 18.59 13.13 -20.49
C ALA A 20 19.11 12.50 -21.81
N PRO A 21 18.21 12.02 -22.69
CA PRO A 21 16.76 11.94 -22.51
C PRO A 21 16.35 10.76 -21.59
N GLY A 22 15.29 10.97 -20.80
CA GLY A 22 14.69 9.95 -19.95
C GLY A 22 13.25 9.65 -20.39
N THR A 23 12.72 8.51 -19.95
CA THR A 23 11.28 8.21 -20.02
C THR A 23 10.56 8.86 -18.83
N GLU A 24 9.24 8.70 -18.71
CA GLU A 24 8.51 9.15 -17.50
C GLU A 24 8.78 8.28 -16.26
N LYS A 25 9.45 7.13 -16.43
CA LYS A 25 9.66 6.13 -15.39
C LYS A 25 10.75 6.58 -14.44
N ILE A 26 10.35 6.92 -13.22
CA ILE A 26 11.24 7.21 -12.11
C ILE A 26 10.68 6.59 -10.83
N SER A 27 11.56 6.02 -10.00
CA SER A 27 11.20 5.40 -8.73
C SER A 27 12.36 5.49 -7.76
N ALA A 28 12.08 5.33 -6.46
CA ALA A 28 13.08 5.43 -5.40
C ALA A 28 12.93 4.34 -4.35
N VAL A 29 14.06 3.93 -3.77
CA VAL A 29 14.15 2.88 -2.74
C VAL A 29 15.28 3.19 -1.78
N GLN A 30 15.19 2.74 -0.53
CA GLN A 30 16.25 2.92 0.44
C GLN A 30 17.48 2.06 0.09
N HIS A 31 18.67 2.62 0.26
CA HIS A 31 19.92 1.89 0.15
C HIS A 31 20.04 0.86 1.27
N SER A 32 20.81 -0.21 1.05
CA SER A 32 21.11 -1.22 2.07
C SER A 32 21.72 -0.68 3.38
N ASN A 33 22.27 0.55 3.38
CA ASN A 33 22.87 1.16 4.57
C ASN A 33 21.83 1.81 5.49
N GLY A 34 20.54 1.80 5.12
CA GLY A 34 19.43 2.27 5.94
C GLY A 34 19.30 3.79 6.05
N VAL A 35 20.14 4.59 5.39
CA VAL A 35 20.13 6.06 5.51
C VAL A 35 20.11 6.76 4.16
N ASP A 36 20.79 6.19 3.16
CA ASP A 36 20.83 6.72 1.80
C ASP A 36 19.68 6.14 0.97
N TYR A 37 19.49 6.71 -0.22
CA TYR A 37 18.45 6.28 -1.16
C TYR A 37 19.03 6.10 -2.55
N TRP A 38 18.39 5.22 -3.32
CA TRP A 38 18.58 5.11 -4.75
C TRP A 38 17.39 5.76 -5.46
N VAL A 39 17.67 6.53 -6.50
CA VAL A 39 16.67 6.99 -7.48
C VAL A 39 17.04 6.42 -8.83
N THR A 40 16.10 5.69 -9.41
CA THR A 40 16.32 5.02 -10.69
C THR A 40 15.38 5.60 -11.72
N ALA A 41 15.92 5.86 -12.91
CA ALA A 41 15.16 6.28 -14.09
C ALA A 41 15.48 5.36 -15.27
N HIS A 42 14.49 5.10 -16.13
CA HIS A 42 14.72 4.41 -17.39
C HIS A 42 15.05 5.44 -18.47
N LEU A 43 16.16 5.24 -19.19
CA LEU A 43 16.65 6.15 -20.23
C LEU A 43 15.87 5.99 -21.52
N TRP A 44 15.66 7.09 -22.23
CA TRP A 44 14.94 7.10 -23.50
C TRP A 44 15.79 6.50 -24.63
N ASP A 45 15.15 5.82 -25.58
CA ASP A 45 15.79 5.19 -26.76
C ASP A 45 16.82 4.12 -26.41
N SER A 46 16.58 3.40 -25.32
CA SER A 46 17.51 2.40 -24.80
C SER A 46 16.77 1.29 -24.05
N SER A 47 17.51 0.31 -23.54
CA SER A 47 17.08 -0.62 -22.49
C SER A 47 17.83 -0.34 -21.19
N SER A 48 18.23 0.91 -20.97
CA SER A 48 19.20 1.26 -19.93
C SER A 48 18.52 1.95 -18.76
N PHE A 49 18.93 1.56 -17.55
CA PHE A 49 18.56 2.23 -16.31
C PHE A 49 19.74 3.07 -15.82
N ALA A 50 19.44 4.27 -15.32
CA ALA A 50 20.38 5.09 -14.57
C ALA A 50 19.93 5.17 -13.10
N THR A 51 20.78 4.68 -12.20
CA THR A 51 20.51 4.64 -10.75
C THR A 51 21.46 5.59 -10.02
N PHE A 52 20.93 6.66 -9.45
CA PHE A 52 21.67 7.68 -8.72
C PHE A 52 21.58 7.44 -7.21
N LYS A 53 22.72 7.52 -6.53
CA LYS A 53 22.77 7.50 -5.07
C LYS A 53 22.45 8.88 -4.51
N ILE A 54 21.62 8.92 -3.47
CA ILE A 54 21.31 10.13 -2.72
C ILE A 54 21.78 9.92 -1.30
N THR A 55 22.65 10.81 -0.84
CA THR A 55 23.19 10.83 0.52
C THR A 55 22.80 12.11 1.24
N ALA A 56 23.19 12.24 2.51
CA ALA A 56 23.00 13.47 3.27
C ALA A 56 23.65 14.72 2.63
N THR A 57 24.65 14.56 1.77
CA THR A 57 25.33 15.68 1.08
C THR A 57 24.70 16.03 -0.28
N GLY A 58 23.78 15.21 -0.79
CA GLY A 58 23.08 15.42 -2.06
C GLY A 58 23.11 14.20 -2.97
N VAL A 59 22.85 14.44 -4.26
CA VAL A 59 22.84 13.40 -5.29
C VAL A 59 24.25 13.18 -5.83
N GLU A 60 24.70 11.93 -5.87
CA GLU A 60 25.94 11.55 -6.57
C GLU A 60 25.69 11.62 -8.08
N ALA A 61 26.43 12.48 -8.78
CA ALA A 61 26.16 12.80 -10.19
C ALA A 61 26.49 11.66 -11.18
N THR A 62 27.30 10.68 -10.77
CA THR A 62 27.64 9.52 -11.60
C THR A 62 26.68 8.38 -11.26
N PRO A 63 25.75 8.01 -12.16
CA PRO A 63 24.84 6.90 -11.91
C PRO A 63 25.52 5.56 -12.11
N VAL A 64 24.95 4.53 -11.51
CA VAL A 64 25.16 3.14 -11.91
C VAL A 64 24.27 2.88 -13.13
N ILE A 65 24.89 2.52 -14.25
CA ILE A 65 24.17 2.17 -15.49
C ILE A 65 23.96 0.66 -15.54
N SER A 66 22.73 0.24 -15.81
CA SER A 66 22.38 -1.16 -16.05
C SER A 66 21.72 -1.30 -17.42
N ASP A 67 22.42 -1.93 -18.36
CA ASP A 67 21.96 -2.18 -19.74
C ASP A 67 21.25 -3.54 -19.82
N VAL A 68 20.00 -3.60 -19.35
CA VAL A 68 19.24 -4.85 -19.20
C VAL A 68 17.76 -4.65 -19.50
N GLY A 69 17.08 -5.71 -19.93
CA GLY A 69 15.64 -5.67 -20.19
C GLY A 69 15.32 -5.17 -21.60
N SER A 70 14.13 -4.61 -21.74
CA SER A 70 13.54 -4.27 -23.03
C SER A 70 13.78 -2.82 -23.42
N TYR A 71 13.70 -2.53 -24.72
CA TYR A 71 13.89 -1.18 -25.25
C TYR A 71 12.65 -0.30 -25.05
N HIS A 72 12.84 0.93 -24.57
CA HIS A 72 11.83 1.97 -24.45
C HIS A 72 12.27 3.24 -25.20
N GLY A 73 11.56 3.59 -26.27
CA GLY A 73 11.89 4.76 -27.09
C GLY A 73 10.96 4.95 -28.28
N GLY A 74 11.44 5.74 -29.26
CA GLY A 74 10.72 6.11 -30.46
C GLY A 74 9.61 7.15 -30.23
N ALA A 75 8.98 7.62 -31.31
CA ALA A 75 8.01 8.74 -31.27
C ALA A 75 6.63 8.41 -30.64
N GLY A 76 6.48 7.26 -29.98
CA GLY A 76 5.20 6.72 -29.51
C GLY A 76 5.05 6.69 -27.99
N PHE A 77 3.97 6.05 -27.55
CA PHE A 77 3.61 5.90 -26.13
C PHE A 77 4.37 4.78 -25.40
N ASN A 78 5.33 4.14 -26.08
CA ASN A 78 6.19 3.05 -25.57
C ASN A 78 7.08 3.43 -24.38
N VAL A 79 7.12 4.72 -24.02
CA VAL A 79 7.87 5.22 -22.86
C VAL A 79 6.97 5.47 -21.66
N ILE A 80 5.65 5.35 -21.81
CA ILE A 80 4.64 5.60 -20.77
C ILE A 80 4.40 4.31 -19.96
N GLY A 81 3.94 4.47 -18.73
CA GLY A 81 3.75 3.44 -17.71
C GLY A 81 4.65 3.70 -16.50
N CYS A 82 4.17 3.26 -15.35
CA CYS A 82 4.85 3.41 -14.06
C CYS A 82 6.09 2.52 -13.95
N MET A 83 6.97 2.89 -13.01
CA MET A 83 8.03 2.05 -12.50
C MET A 83 7.97 2.06 -10.97
N LYS A 84 8.09 0.90 -10.34
CA LYS A 84 7.95 0.75 -8.89
C LYS A 84 8.96 -0.24 -8.33
N PHE A 85 9.53 0.08 -7.18
CA PHE A 85 10.26 -0.89 -6.37
C PHE A 85 9.30 -1.70 -5.51
N SER A 86 9.62 -2.96 -5.23
CA SER A 86 8.96 -3.66 -4.13
C SER A 86 9.32 -3.00 -2.80
N PRO A 87 8.47 -3.05 -1.76
CA PRO A 87 8.77 -2.47 -0.46
C PRO A 87 10.14 -2.89 0.09
N ASN A 88 10.44 -4.20 0.05
CA ASN A 88 11.73 -4.73 0.50
C ASN A 88 12.93 -4.28 -0.36
N GLY A 89 12.66 -3.66 -1.51
CA GLY A 89 13.61 -3.10 -2.46
C GLY A 89 14.44 -4.14 -3.22
N LYS A 90 13.99 -5.38 -3.28
CA LYS A 90 14.67 -6.46 -4.01
C LYS A 90 14.21 -6.59 -5.46
N LYS A 91 13.05 -6.02 -5.81
CA LYS A 91 12.48 -6.07 -7.14
C LYS A 91 12.19 -4.67 -7.68
N LEU A 92 12.28 -4.54 -8.99
CA LEU A 92 11.84 -3.37 -9.75
C LEU A 92 10.88 -3.86 -10.84
N ALA A 93 9.68 -3.27 -10.92
CA ALA A 93 8.74 -3.54 -12.00
C ALA A 93 8.58 -2.31 -12.88
N VAL A 94 8.50 -2.52 -14.20
CA VAL A 94 8.36 -1.47 -15.21
C VAL A 94 7.21 -1.82 -16.14
N ALA A 95 6.24 -0.91 -16.28
CA ALA A 95 5.14 -1.06 -17.23
C ALA A 95 5.46 -0.32 -18.52
N LYS A 96 5.20 -0.97 -19.65
CA LYS A 96 5.23 -0.34 -20.97
C LYS A 96 3.82 -0.27 -21.53
N TRP A 97 3.26 0.93 -21.56
CA TRP A 97 2.01 1.19 -22.25
C TRP A 97 2.23 1.21 -23.77
N SER A 98 1.20 0.89 -24.56
CA SER A 98 1.12 0.92 -26.02
C SER A 98 1.57 -0.38 -26.69
N THR A 99 1.65 -0.35 -28.03
CA THR A 99 1.79 -1.51 -28.91
C THR A 99 2.79 -2.55 -28.37
N ASN A 100 2.32 -3.80 -28.30
CA ASN A 100 3.00 -4.89 -27.60
C ASN A 100 3.27 -4.51 -26.13
N SER A 101 2.21 -4.23 -25.37
CA SER A 101 2.33 -3.85 -23.97
C SER A 101 2.81 -5.03 -23.13
N PHE A 102 3.61 -4.71 -22.11
CA PHE A 102 4.11 -5.68 -21.17
C PHE A 102 4.45 -5.02 -19.83
N VAL A 103 4.67 -5.87 -18.84
CA VAL A 103 5.37 -5.54 -17.61
C VAL A 103 6.68 -6.31 -17.59
N GLU A 104 7.76 -5.67 -17.16
CA GLU A 104 9.05 -6.34 -16.97
C GLU A 104 9.45 -6.23 -15.50
N LEU A 105 9.83 -7.37 -14.90
CA LEU A 105 10.26 -7.48 -13.52
C LEU A 105 11.77 -7.74 -13.47
N PHE A 106 12.47 -7.06 -12.58
CA PHE A 106 13.91 -7.16 -12.43
C PHE A 106 14.28 -7.44 -10.98
N ASP A 107 15.47 -8.00 -10.79
CA ASP A 107 16.17 -7.96 -9.51
C ASP A 107 16.85 -6.58 -9.34
N PHE A 108 16.82 -6.06 -8.11
CA PHE A 108 17.56 -4.85 -7.75
C PHE A 108 18.50 -5.12 -6.56
N ASN A 109 19.76 -4.72 -6.71
CA ASN A 109 20.74 -4.78 -5.64
C ASN A 109 20.80 -3.45 -4.89
N LYS A 110 20.23 -3.40 -3.67
CA LYS A 110 20.22 -2.20 -2.82
C LYS A 110 21.60 -1.72 -2.35
N GLU A 111 22.62 -2.55 -2.45
CA GLU A 111 23.99 -2.19 -2.08
C GLU A 111 24.71 -1.50 -3.24
N THR A 112 24.51 -1.99 -4.47
CA THR A 112 25.26 -1.52 -5.64
C THR A 112 24.45 -0.65 -6.60
N GLY A 113 23.12 -0.58 -6.47
CA GLY A 113 22.24 0.14 -7.40
C GLY A 113 22.03 -0.55 -8.76
N VAL A 114 22.51 -1.78 -8.92
CA VAL A 114 22.42 -2.56 -10.17
C VAL A 114 21.02 -3.14 -10.36
N VAL A 115 20.48 -2.99 -11.58
CA VAL A 115 19.28 -3.66 -12.08
C VAL A 115 19.72 -4.88 -12.90
N SER A 116 19.09 -6.04 -12.72
CA SER A 116 19.49 -7.29 -13.40
C SER A 116 18.34 -8.27 -13.57
N ASN A 117 18.59 -9.36 -14.31
CA ASN A 117 17.69 -10.53 -14.43
C ASN A 117 16.25 -10.18 -14.87
N PRO A 118 16.07 -9.59 -16.06
CA PRO A 118 14.74 -9.23 -16.56
C PRO A 118 13.85 -10.46 -16.73
N VAL A 119 12.60 -10.32 -16.31
CA VAL A 119 11.52 -11.29 -16.47
C VAL A 119 10.36 -10.59 -17.17
N LEU A 120 10.12 -10.98 -18.42
CA LEU A 120 9.04 -10.44 -19.24
C LEU A 120 7.68 -11.06 -18.88
N ILE A 121 6.71 -10.20 -18.60
CA ILE A 121 5.31 -10.53 -18.29
C ILE A 121 4.44 -9.87 -19.36
N ASP A 122 3.88 -10.70 -20.24
CA ASP A 122 3.25 -10.31 -21.50
C ASP A 122 2.05 -11.23 -21.82
N ASN A 123 1.45 -11.07 -23.00
CA ASN A 123 0.37 -11.89 -23.59
C ASN A 123 -1.05 -11.72 -23.02
N PHE A 124 -1.25 -10.91 -21.98
CA PHE A 124 -2.59 -10.61 -21.45
C PHE A 124 -2.82 -9.13 -21.16
N PHE A 125 -1.92 -8.26 -21.63
CA PHE A 125 -2.12 -6.82 -21.65
C PHE A 125 -2.56 -6.38 -23.05
N GLY A 126 -3.18 -5.20 -23.13
CA GLY A 126 -3.53 -4.55 -24.38
C GLY A 126 -2.42 -4.52 -25.43
N ALA A 127 -2.72 -4.91 -26.66
CA ALA A 127 -1.74 -4.93 -27.76
C ALA A 127 -1.81 -3.69 -28.68
N ASP A 128 -2.85 -2.88 -28.53
CA ASP A 128 -3.15 -1.73 -29.38
C ASP A 128 -2.40 -0.45 -28.95
N TYR A 129 -2.38 0.54 -29.84
CA TYR A 129 -1.58 1.76 -29.67
C TYR A 129 -1.96 2.60 -28.42
N LEU A 130 -3.20 2.54 -27.97
CA LEU A 130 -3.69 3.25 -26.78
C LEU A 130 -4.16 2.27 -25.68
N ASP A 131 -3.60 1.07 -25.69
CA ASP A 131 -3.96 -0.02 -24.79
C ASP A 131 -2.72 -0.56 -24.06
N GLY A 132 -2.89 -1.06 -22.83
CA GLY A 132 -1.82 -1.76 -22.13
C GLY A 132 -1.63 -1.44 -20.66
N ALA A 133 -0.67 -2.17 -20.08
CA ALA A 133 -0.20 -2.00 -18.71
C ALA A 133 0.29 -0.57 -18.45
N TYR A 134 -0.21 0.02 -17.37
CA TYR A 134 0.08 1.40 -16.99
C TYR A 134 0.56 1.51 -15.55
N GLY A 135 -0.33 1.28 -14.59
CA GLY A 135 -0.07 1.45 -13.18
C GLY A 135 0.50 0.18 -12.59
N LEU A 136 1.43 0.34 -11.66
CA LEU A 136 2.04 -0.76 -10.92
C LEU A 136 1.98 -0.47 -9.42
N GLU A 137 1.79 -1.50 -8.62
CA GLU A 137 2.10 -1.43 -7.19
C GLU A 137 2.34 -2.82 -6.59
N PHE A 138 3.27 -2.92 -5.65
CA PHE A 138 3.53 -4.14 -4.90
C PHE A 138 2.70 -4.18 -3.61
N SER A 139 2.33 -5.37 -3.16
CA SER A 139 1.81 -5.58 -1.81
C SER A 139 2.88 -5.27 -0.75
N THR A 140 2.48 -4.95 0.48
CA THR A 140 3.41 -4.61 1.60
C THR A 140 4.45 -5.71 1.85
N ASN A 141 4.07 -6.99 1.69
CA ASN A 141 4.98 -8.12 1.84
C ASN A 141 5.83 -8.43 0.59
N SER A 142 5.76 -7.58 -0.45
CA SER A 142 6.47 -7.74 -1.73
C SER A 142 6.15 -9.01 -2.52
N GLN A 143 5.10 -9.74 -2.13
CA GLN A 143 4.74 -11.03 -2.75
C GLN A 143 3.84 -10.87 -3.98
N TYR A 144 2.95 -9.87 -3.99
CA TYR A 144 2.02 -9.66 -5.09
C TYR A 144 2.35 -8.38 -5.84
N LEU A 145 2.23 -8.43 -7.16
CA LEU A 145 2.28 -7.26 -8.04
C LEU A 145 0.89 -7.01 -8.62
N TYR A 146 0.42 -5.79 -8.46
CA TYR A 146 -0.82 -5.31 -9.04
C TYR A 146 -0.53 -4.47 -10.27
N VAL A 147 -1.29 -4.70 -11.33
CA VAL A 147 -1.13 -4.01 -12.62
C VAL A 147 -2.48 -3.53 -13.11
N SER A 148 -2.59 -2.25 -13.46
CA SER A 148 -3.72 -1.77 -14.25
C SER A 148 -3.41 -1.87 -15.73
N ASP A 149 -4.35 -2.43 -16.48
CA ASP A 149 -4.33 -2.54 -17.94
C ASP A 149 -5.41 -1.62 -18.52
N LEU A 150 -5.02 -0.62 -19.32
CA LEU A 150 -5.89 0.47 -19.74
C LEU A 150 -6.19 0.40 -21.21
N ASN A 151 -7.47 0.32 -21.59
CA ASN A 151 -7.88 0.52 -22.96
C ASN A 151 -8.52 1.91 -23.13
N GLN A 152 -7.73 2.87 -23.61
CA GLN A 152 -8.20 4.25 -23.76
C GLN A 152 -9.20 4.42 -24.91
N GLN A 153 -9.17 3.56 -25.92
CA GLN A 153 -10.09 3.61 -27.07
C GLN A 153 -11.53 3.32 -26.64
N TYR A 154 -11.74 2.32 -25.79
CA TYR A 154 -13.05 1.91 -25.29
C TYR A 154 -13.36 2.44 -23.89
N TYR A 155 -12.42 3.14 -23.27
CA TYR A 155 -12.53 3.69 -21.92
C TYR A 155 -12.83 2.61 -20.88
N THR A 156 -12.14 1.47 -21.01
CA THR A 156 -12.24 0.31 -20.10
C THR A 156 -10.88 -0.02 -19.50
N SER A 157 -10.85 -0.74 -18.39
CA SER A 157 -9.59 -1.23 -17.83
C SER A 157 -9.78 -2.53 -17.06
N GLU A 158 -8.69 -3.28 -16.93
CA GLU A 158 -8.62 -4.47 -16.07
C GLU A 158 -7.62 -4.23 -14.92
N LEU A 159 -7.89 -4.84 -13.77
CA LEU A 159 -6.97 -4.89 -12.64
C LEU A 159 -6.46 -6.32 -12.47
N HIS A 160 -5.16 -6.50 -12.56
CA HIS A 160 -4.49 -7.78 -12.44
C HIS A 160 -3.74 -7.91 -11.13
N GLN A 161 -3.66 -9.12 -10.59
CA GLN A 161 -2.75 -9.51 -9.53
C GLN A 161 -1.86 -10.66 -9.99
N LEU A 162 -0.57 -10.55 -9.76
CA LEU A 162 0.45 -11.55 -10.09
C LEU A 162 1.14 -12.01 -8.79
N ASP A 163 1.31 -13.31 -8.63
CA ASP A 163 2.04 -13.92 -7.51
C ASP A 163 3.54 -14.03 -7.86
N LEU A 164 4.39 -13.35 -7.09
CA LEU A 164 5.83 -13.27 -7.26
C LEU A 164 6.60 -14.21 -6.33
N SER A 165 5.91 -15.06 -5.56
CA SER A 165 6.56 -16.15 -4.83
C SER A 165 7.20 -17.19 -5.77
N VAL A 166 6.83 -17.16 -7.05
CA VAL A 166 7.39 -17.96 -8.14
C VAL A 166 8.30 -17.10 -9.02
N PHE A 167 9.45 -17.63 -9.45
CA PHE A 167 10.49 -16.83 -10.12
C PHE A 167 10.67 -17.14 -11.62
N THR A 168 9.82 -17.97 -12.22
CA THR A 168 9.87 -18.21 -13.67
C THR A 168 8.83 -17.35 -14.39
N PRO A 169 9.16 -16.78 -15.58
CA PRO A 169 8.20 -15.98 -16.35
C PRO A 169 6.87 -16.70 -16.58
N SER A 170 6.93 -17.99 -16.94
CA SER A 170 5.73 -18.79 -17.21
C SER A 170 4.86 -19.00 -15.96
N ALA A 171 5.46 -19.21 -14.78
CA ALA A 171 4.70 -19.41 -13.55
C ALA A 171 4.08 -18.10 -13.04
N ILE A 172 4.80 -16.97 -13.15
CA ILE A 172 4.25 -15.65 -12.81
C ILE A 172 3.07 -15.32 -13.74
N LYS A 173 3.21 -15.55 -15.05
CA LYS A 173 2.11 -15.32 -16.00
C LYS A 173 0.90 -16.22 -15.71
N ALA A 174 1.14 -17.48 -15.36
CA ALA A 174 0.08 -18.42 -15.00
C ALA A 174 -0.60 -18.09 -13.65
N SER A 175 0.01 -17.26 -12.80
CA SER A 175 -0.58 -16.83 -11.52
C SER A 175 -1.49 -15.62 -11.64
N ASN A 176 -1.60 -15.02 -12.83
CA ASN A 176 -2.46 -13.87 -13.11
C ASN A 176 -3.92 -14.12 -12.69
N VAL A 177 -4.44 -13.23 -11.85
CA VAL A 177 -5.86 -13.14 -11.52
C VAL A 177 -6.37 -11.76 -11.94
N VAL A 178 -7.40 -11.73 -12.78
CA VAL A 178 -8.14 -10.49 -13.07
C VAL A 178 -9.10 -10.24 -11.91
N LEU A 179 -8.82 -9.21 -11.12
CA LEU A 179 -9.61 -8.81 -9.95
C LEU A 179 -10.84 -7.99 -10.34
N ALA A 180 -10.72 -7.16 -11.37
CA ALA A 180 -11.79 -6.27 -11.82
C ALA A 180 -11.71 -5.98 -13.31
N LYS A 181 -12.88 -5.70 -13.91
CA LYS A 181 -13.02 -5.17 -15.27
C LYS A 181 -13.96 -3.98 -15.21
N GLU A 182 -13.42 -2.79 -15.48
CA GLU A 182 -14.11 -1.52 -15.27
C GLU A 182 -14.46 -0.83 -16.58
N ARG A 183 -15.58 -0.10 -16.57
CA ARG A 183 -16.01 0.80 -17.67
C ARG A 183 -15.52 2.23 -17.46
N ARG A 184 -14.28 2.34 -16.99
CA ARG A 184 -13.53 3.57 -16.75
C ARG A 184 -12.06 3.19 -16.63
N LEU A 185 -11.15 4.08 -17.02
CA LEU A 185 -9.73 3.85 -16.80
C LEU A 185 -9.38 3.97 -15.31
N ILE A 186 -8.93 2.86 -14.71
CA ILE A 186 -8.30 2.83 -13.39
C ILE A 186 -6.78 2.84 -13.57
N ALA A 187 -6.11 3.96 -13.33
CA ALA A 187 -4.73 4.16 -13.80
C ALA A 187 -3.69 3.84 -12.73
N GLY A 188 -3.00 4.85 -12.18
CA GLY A 188 -1.96 4.67 -11.18
C GLY A 188 -2.47 4.00 -9.90
N LEU A 189 -1.63 3.12 -9.36
CA LEU A 189 -1.78 2.46 -8.08
C LEU A 189 -0.73 3.00 -7.10
N GLN A 190 -1.10 3.12 -5.83
CA GLN A 190 -0.18 3.57 -4.78
C GLN A 190 -0.47 2.88 -3.45
N LEU A 191 0.53 2.20 -2.92
CA LEU A 191 0.51 1.65 -1.58
C LEU A 191 0.49 2.78 -0.55
N GLY A 192 -0.43 2.68 0.40
CA GLY A 192 -0.57 3.60 1.52
C GLY A 192 0.11 3.09 2.79
N PRO A 193 0.34 3.99 3.77
CA PRO A 193 0.92 3.63 5.07
C PRO A 193 0.02 2.75 5.93
N ASP A 194 -1.27 2.68 5.61
CA ASP A 194 -2.25 1.76 6.21
C ASP A 194 -2.16 0.33 5.64
N GLY A 195 -1.26 0.11 4.68
CA GLY A 195 -1.06 -1.17 4.01
C GLY A 195 -2.09 -1.48 2.93
N LYS A 196 -2.96 -0.52 2.56
CA LYS A 196 -3.91 -0.65 1.44
C LYS A 196 -3.32 -0.11 0.15
N ILE A 197 -3.80 -0.57 -1.00
CA ILE A 197 -3.41 0.00 -2.30
C ILE A 197 -4.55 0.86 -2.84
N TYR A 198 -4.29 2.14 -3.05
CA TYR A 198 -5.23 3.08 -3.63
C TYR A 198 -5.08 3.11 -5.15
N VAL A 199 -6.20 3.19 -5.86
CA VAL A 199 -6.24 3.15 -7.33
C VAL A 199 -6.96 4.40 -7.84
N SER A 200 -6.29 5.15 -8.71
CA SER A 200 -6.86 6.33 -9.34
C SER A 200 -7.96 5.93 -10.34
N ASN A 201 -9.11 6.59 -10.25
CA ASN A 201 -10.13 6.55 -11.29
C ASN A 201 -10.01 7.83 -12.12
N THR A 202 -9.71 7.72 -13.40
CA THR A 202 -9.51 8.91 -14.25
C THR A 202 -10.76 9.79 -14.26
N PHE A 203 -10.59 11.11 -14.12
CA PHE A 203 -11.66 12.12 -14.10
C PHE A 203 -12.81 11.79 -13.12
N SER A 204 -12.44 11.29 -11.93
CA SER A 204 -13.39 10.90 -10.89
C SER A 204 -13.06 11.60 -9.58
N SER A 205 -14.09 11.96 -8.82
CA SER A 205 -13.95 12.43 -7.44
C SER A 205 -13.83 11.30 -6.41
N TYR A 206 -13.46 10.11 -6.87
CA TYR A 206 -13.31 8.92 -6.04
C TYR A 206 -12.06 8.14 -6.41
N LEU A 207 -11.38 7.57 -5.42
CA LEU A 207 -10.41 6.49 -5.61
C LEU A 207 -11.08 5.15 -5.34
N SER A 208 -10.58 4.11 -6.00
CA SER A 208 -10.83 2.73 -5.61
C SER A 208 -9.74 2.29 -4.65
N VAL A 209 -9.93 1.18 -3.94
CA VAL A 209 -8.98 0.68 -2.95
C VAL A 209 -8.92 -0.84 -3.00
N ILE A 210 -7.75 -1.41 -2.75
CA ILE A 210 -7.52 -2.82 -2.48
C ILE A 210 -7.27 -2.90 -0.98
N GLU A 211 -8.24 -3.45 -0.24
CA GLU A 211 -8.29 -3.41 1.22
C GLU A 211 -7.28 -4.36 1.87
N ALA A 212 -7.02 -5.53 1.25
CA ALA A 212 -6.17 -6.57 1.80
C ALA A 212 -5.10 -7.03 0.79
N PRO A 213 -4.16 -6.18 0.37
CA PRO A 213 -3.31 -6.45 -0.79
C PRO A 213 -2.32 -7.61 -0.62
N ASN A 214 -2.13 -8.13 0.60
CA ASN A 214 -1.33 -9.34 0.84
C ASN A 214 -2.12 -10.64 0.62
N ASN A 215 -3.43 -10.57 0.36
CA ASN A 215 -4.25 -11.75 0.13
C ASN A 215 -4.32 -12.10 -1.36
N LYS A 216 -4.42 -13.39 -1.66
CA LYS A 216 -4.47 -13.89 -3.04
C LYS A 216 -5.85 -13.71 -3.66
N GLY A 217 -5.86 -13.31 -4.93
CA GLY A 217 -7.05 -13.22 -5.78
C GLY A 217 -8.10 -12.29 -5.19
N LEU A 218 -9.38 -12.69 -5.28
CA LEU A 218 -10.52 -11.88 -4.83
C LEU A 218 -10.49 -11.59 -3.32
N SER A 219 -9.78 -12.38 -2.52
CA SER A 219 -9.58 -12.11 -1.09
C SER A 219 -8.71 -10.87 -0.83
N SER A 220 -8.10 -10.28 -1.87
CA SER A 220 -7.45 -8.95 -1.80
C SER A 220 -8.44 -7.80 -1.62
N ASP A 221 -9.73 -8.06 -1.85
CA ASP A 221 -10.84 -7.17 -1.56
C ASP A 221 -10.72 -5.79 -2.26
N TYR A 222 -10.80 -5.82 -3.59
CA TYR A 222 -10.87 -4.62 -4.41
C TYR A 222 -12.27 -3.98 -4.33
N GLN A 223 -12.29 -2.72 -3.92
CA GLN A 223 -13.49 -1.91 -3.70
C GLN A 223 -13.51 -0.72 -4.67
N TYR A 224 -14.50 -0.71 -5.56
CA TYR A 224 -14.61 0.31 -6.61
C TYR A 224 -15.18 1.63 -6.08
N ARG A 225 -14.42 2.72 -6.26
CA ARG A 225 -14.85 4.11 -5.99
C ARG A 225 -15.42 4.38 -4.58
N THR A 226 -14.81 3.81 -3.55
CA THR A 226 -15.26 3.98 -2.16
C THR A 226 -14.65 5.20 -1.46
N ILE A 227 -13.51 5.71 -1.93
CA ILE A 227 -12.79 6.79 -1.26
C ILE A 227 -13.13 8.14 -1.89
N ASN A 228 -13.92 8.98 -1.20
CA ASN A 228 -14.35 10.28 -1.69
C ASN A 228 -13.24 11.35 -1.59
N LEU A 229 -12.93 12.02 -2.70
CA LEU A 229 -11.94 13.09 -2.78
C LEU A 229 -12.49 14.49 -2.47
N SER A 230 -13.70 14.59 -1.92
CA SER A 230 -14.36 15.84 -1.50
C SER A 230 -14.42 16.87 -2.64
N GLY A 231 -14.79 16.41 -3.84
CA GLY A 231 -14.91 17.25 -5.04
C GLY A 231 -13.62 17.48 -5.81
N ARG A 232 -12.45 17.05 -5.30
CA ARG A 232 -11.20 16.97 -6.10
C ARG A 232 -11.25 15.78 -7.04
N SER A 233 -10.36 15.72 -8.04
CA SER A 233 -10.33 14.61 -8.99
C SER A 233 -8.93 14.03 -9.18
N ALA A 234 -8.85 12.70 -9.29
CA ALA A 234 -7.68 12.01 -9.77
C ALA A 234 -7.76 11.85 -11.30
N ILE A 235 -6.60 11.77 -11.95
CA ILE A 235 -6.50 11.48 -13.38
C ILE A 235 -5.72 10.16 -13.54
N PHE A 236 -4.49 10.20 -14.06
CA PHE A 236 -3.70 9.01 -14.32
C PHE A 236 -2.77 8.61 -13.17
N GLY A 237 -2.37 9.55 -12.32
CA GLY A 237 -1.35 9.33 -11.30
C GLY A 237 -1.85 9.48 -9.87
N LEU A 238 -1.11 8.88 -8.95
CA LEU A 238 -1.15 9.15 -7.52
C LEU A 238 0.26 9.61 -7.09
N PRO A 239 0.42 10.28 -5.93
CA PRO A 239 1.73 10.71 -5.45
C PRO A 239 2.71 9.53 -5.33
N SER A 240 3.91 9.67 -5.88
CA SER A 240 4.96 8.67 -5.74
C SER A 240 5.62 8.74 -4.36
N PHE A 241 5.78 7.60 -3.71
CA PHE A 241 6.48 7.45 -2.43
C PHE A 241 7.72 6.56 -2.57
N ILE A 242 8.66 6.69 -1.62
CA ILE A 242 9.77 5.75 -1.48
C ILE A 242 9.21 4.45 -0.91
N GLN A 243 9.35 3.36 -1.66
CA GLN A 243 8.61 2.12 -1.35
C GLN A 243 9.08 1.44 -0.07
N SER A 244 10.32 1.69 0.34
CA SER A 244 10.88 1.19 1.60
C SER A 244 10.17 1.73 2.85
N PHE A 245 9.35 2.78 2.73
CA PHE A 245 8.53 3.27 3.84
C PHE A 245 7.34 2.37 4.17
N PHE A 246 7.04 1.39 3.32
CA PHE A 246 5.91 0.48 3.49
C PHE A 246 6.37 -0.97 3.77
N VAL A 247 7.61 -1.14 4.27
CA VAL A 247 8.18 -2.43 4.68
C VAL A 247 7.60 -2.85 6.03
N GLY A 248 6.36 -3.30 5.95
CA GLY A 248 5.61 -3.88 7.06
C GLY A 248 4.43 -3.04 7.53
N LYS A 249 3.58 -3.67 8.33
CA LYS A 249 2.39 -3.08 8.95
C LYS A 249 2.24 -3.59 10.38
N ILE A 250 1.58 -2.79 11.22
CA ILE A 250 1.23 -3.20 12.58
C ILE A 250 -0.19 -3.78 12.57
N GLU A 251 -0.36 -4.95 13.15
CA GLU A 251 -1.66 -5.53 13.50
C GLU A 251 -1.91 -5.35 15.00
N VAL A 252 -3.17 -5.08 15.34
CA VAL A 252 -3.60 -4.75 16.70
C VAL A 252 -4.89 -5.50 16.98
N GLU A 253 -4.94 -6.22 18.08
CA GLU A 253 -6.09 -7.01 18.53
C GLU A 253 -6.43 -6.70 19.99
N ASN A 254 -7.65 -7.03 20.42
CA ASN A 254 -8.16 -6.82 21.79
C ASN A 254 -8.16 -5.34 22.23
N THR A 255 -8.87 -4.49 21.48
CA THR A 255 -8.87 -3.03 21.66
C THR A 255 -9.91 -2.50 22.66
N CYS A 256 -10.46 -3.34 23.54
CA CYS A 256 -11.34 -2.88 24.60
C CYS A 256 -10.53 -2.32 25.78
N PHE A 257 -11.09 -1.35 26.51
CA PHE A 257 -10.47 -0.79 27.70
C PHE A 257 -10.24 -1.87 28.77
N ASN A 258 -9.07 -1.85 29.41
CA ASN A 258 -8.52 -2.86 30.33
C ASN A 258 -8.12 -4.21 29.72
N ASP A 259 -8.33 -4.46 28.43
CA ASP A 259 -7.78 -5.65 27.79
C ASP A 259 -6.25 -5.51 27.60
N ALA A 260 -5.56 -6.66 27.56
CA ALA A 260 -4.20 -6.73 27.07
C ALA A 260 -4.21 -6.68 25.54
N VAL A 261 -3.89 -5.52 24.99
CA VAL A 261 -3.85 -5.28 23.55
C VAL A 261 -2.64 -6.00 22.98
N ALA A 262 -2.87 -6.90 22.02
CA ALA A 262 -1.82 -7.65 21.36
C ALA A 262 -1.33 -6.90 20.12
N PHE A 263 -0.01 -6.79 19.97
CA PHE A 263 0.63 -6.15 18.82
C PHE A 263 1.47 -7.15 18.03
N ASP A 264 1.31 -7.14 16.70
CA ASP A 264 2.15 -7.91 15.79
C ASP A 264 2.72 -7.02 14.68
N LEU A 265 3.97 -7.27 14.31
CA LEU A 265 4.64 -6.59 13.21
C LEU A 265 4.73 -7.54 12.02
N ILE A 266 3.89 -7.32 11.01
CA ILE A 266 3.88 -8.12 9.80
C ILE A 266 4.83 -7.48 8.79
N THR A 267 5.92 -8.16 8.45
CA THR A 267 6.92 -7.68 7.49
C THR A 267 7.55 -8.82 6.69
N SER A 268 8.09 -8.51 5.52
CA SER A 268 8.86 -9.46 4.69
C SER A 268 10.35 -9.50 5.04
N GLU A 269 10.82 -8.63 5.93
CA GLU A 269 12.22 -8.58 6.37
C GLU A 269 12.42 -9.35 7.68
N SER A 270 13.66 -9.73 8.00
CA SER A 270 13.96 -10.28 9.33
C SER A 270 13.87 -9.18 10.39
N ILE A 271 13.46 -9.53 11.60
CA ILE A 271 13.43 -8.61 12.74
C ILE A 271 14.58 -8.99 13.68
N ASP A 272 15.67 -8.24 13.64
CA ASP A 272 16.83 -8.45 14.52
C ASP A 272 16.58 -7.82 15.91
N SER A 273 15.86 -6.70 15.92
CA SER A 273 15.37 -6.03 17.13
C SER A 273 14.19 -5.13 16.80
N VAL A 274 13.34 -4.85 17.78
CA VAL A 274 12.22 -3.91 17.67
C VAL A 274 12.11 -3.07 18.93
N LEU A 275 11.76 -1.80 18.76
CA LEU A 275 11.28 -0.92 19.82
C LEU A 275 9.85 -0.52 19.48
N TRP A 276 8.93 -0.89 20.36
CA TRP A 276 7.55 -0.45 20.33
C TRP A 276 7.40 0.81 21.17
N GLU A 277 6.77 1.84 20.61
CA GLU A 277 6.28 3.02 21.32
C GLU A 277 4.76 3.00 21.24
N PHE A 278 4.08 2.79 22.37
CA PHE A 278 2.63 2.57 22.40
C PHE A 278 1.81 3.86 22.26
N GLY A 279 2.46 5.02 22.30
CA GLY A 279 1.80 6.33 22.16
C GLY A 279 1.25 6.91 23.48
N ASP A 280 1.38 6.18 24.59
CA ASP A 280 1.04 6.63 25.95
C ASP A 280 2.27 6.94 26.83
N GLY A 281 3.47 6.95 26.22
CA GLY A 281 4.75 7.16 26.88
C GLY A 281 5.45 5.88 27.34
N THR A 282 4.81 4.71 27.20
CA THR A 282 5.42 3.42 27.51
C THR A 282 5.99 2.73 26.24
N THR A 283 6.89 1.76 26.45
CA THR A 283 7.64 1.10 25.37
C THR A 283 7.86 -0.39 25.64
N SER A 284 8.13 -1.17 24.60
CA SER A 284 8.55 -2.58 24.72
C SER A 284 9.62 -2.95 23.69
N THR A 285 10.43 -3.96 24.00
CA THR A 285 11.40 -4.55 23.06
C THR A 285 11.08 -6.01 22.70
N LEU A 286 9.93 -6.53 23.14
CA LEU A 286 9.47 -7.85 22.74
C LEU A 286 9.04 -7.82 21.26
N ILE A 287 9.25 -8.93 20.55
CA ILE A 287 8.85 -9.05 19.14
C ILE A 287 7.33 -8.95 18.99
N LYS A 288 6.58 -9.65 19.86
CA LYS A 288 5.12 -9.60 19.96
C LYS A 288 4.74 -9.20 21.39
N PRO A 289 4.67 -7.89 21.70
CA PRO A 289 4.29 -7.44 23.02
C PRO A 289 2.76 -7.44 23.20
N GLU A 290 2.35 -7.53 24.45
CA GLU A 290 1.03 -7.12 24.89
C GLU A 290 1.16 -5.84 25.73
N HIS A 291 0.16 -4.96 25.68
CA HIS A 291 0.13 -3.73 26.46
C HIS A 291 -1.30 -3.34 26.86
N THR A 292 -1.48 -2.85 28.08
CA THR A 292 -2.78 -2.41 28.60
C THR A 292 -2.78 -0.89 28.80
N TYR A 293 -3.73 -0.22 28.16
CA TYR A 293 -3.86 1.24 28.23
C TYR A 293 -4.66 1.69 29.44
N ALA A 294 -4.22 2.76 30.09
CA ALA A 294 -4.86 3.31 31.29
C ALA A 294 -6.13 4.13 31.01
N ALA A 295 -6.43 4.43 29.75
CA ALA A 295 -7.65 5.11 29.33
C ALA A 295 -8.12 4.63 27.94
N ALA A 296 -9.41 4.80 27.67
CA ALA A 296 -9.95 4.73 26.31
C ALA A 296 -9.54 5.97 25.51
N GLY A 297 -9.44 5.83 24.18
CA GLY A 297 -9.04 6.91 23.29
C GLY A 297 -8.26 6.46 22.07
N ASP A 298 -7.84 7.42 21.25
CA ASP A 298 -7.04 7.17 20.05
C ASP A 298 -5.55 7.19 20.38
N TYR A 299 -4.83 6.17 19.90
CA TYR A 299 -3.39 6.00 20.10
C TYR A 299 -2.66 5.82 18.77
N LEU A 300 -1.46 6.38 18.69
CA LEU A 300 -0.51 6.15 17.60
C LEU A 300 0.60 5.22 18.10
N VAL A 301 0.51 3.94 17.76
CA VAL A 301 1.58 2.97 18.02
C VAL A 301 2.65 3.06 16.94
N LYS A 302 3.92 2.98 17.32
CA LYS A 302 5.07 2.89 16.41
C LYS A 302 5.91 1.66 16.72
N ALA A 303 6.38 0.99 15.68
CA ALA A 303 7.38 -0.06 15.75
C ALA A 303 8.62 0.40 14.96
N ILE A 304 9.75 0.52 15.66
CA ILE A 304 11.05 0.86 15.08
C ILE A 304 11.86 -0.43 15.11
N PHE A 305 12.02 -1.09 13.96
CA PHE A 305 12.72 -2.37 13.90
C PHE A 305 13.96 -2.31 13.02
N LYS A 306 14.93 -3.17 13.34
CA LYS A 306 16.17 -3.33 12.59
C LYS A 306 16.18 -4.63 11.82
N SER A 307 16.66 -4.56 10.59
CA SER A 307 16.99 -5.70 9.75
C SER A 307 18.34 -5.45 9.09
N GLY A 308 19.38 -6.14 9.54
CA GLY A 308 20.77 -5.81 9.21
C GLY A 308 21.11 -4.37 9.58
N SER A 309 21.61 -3.61 8.60
CA SER A 309 21.92 -2.18 8.74
C SER A 309 20.71 -1.25 8.54
N CYS A 310 19.57 -1.78 8.09
CA CYS A 310 18.38 -0.96 7.83
C CYS A 310 17.57 -0.76 9.12
N THR A 311 17.07 0.46 9.31
CA THR A 311 16.08 0.78 10.33
C THR A 311 14.78 1.18 9.65
N TYR A 312 13.70 0.47 9.98
CA TYR A 312 12.37 0.71 9.45
C TYR A 312 11.47 1.27 10.55
N ASN A 313 10.58 2.18 10.17
CA ASN A 313 9.63 2.82 11.08
C ASN A 313 8.22 2.54 10.55
N VAL A 314 7.44 1.80 11.32
CA VAL A 314 6.04 1.48 11.00
C VAL A 314 5.16 2.13 12.06
N ALA A 315 4.05 2.73 11.67
CA ALA A 315 3.14 3.40 12.59
C ALA A 315 1.68 3.08 12.25
N LYS A 316 0.83 3.02 13.27
CA LYS A 316 -0.61 2.76 13.11
C LYS A 316 -1.42 3.54 14.13
N ASN A 317 -2.46 4.21 13.67
CA ASN A 317 -3.51 4.73 14.54
C ASN A 317 -4.53 3.64 14.83
N PHE A 318 -5.01 3.57 16.06
CA PHE A 318 -6.12 2.72 16.46
C PHE A 318 -6.79 3.32 17.71
N THR A 319 -7.98 2.81 18.04
CA THR A 319 -8.79 3.30 19.16
C THR A 319 -8.91 2.20 20.22
N ILE A 320 -8.69 2.56 21.48
CA ILE A 320 -9.12 1.78 22.64
C ILE A 320 -10.55 2.19 22.96
N TYR A 321 -11.47 1.25 22.85
CA TYR A 321 -12.89 1.47 23.10
C TYR A 321 -13.20 1.34 24.58
N ASP A 322 -13.98 2.27 25.12
CA ASP A 322 -14.45 2.16 26.50
C ASP A 322 -15.33 0.92 26.68
N MET A 323 -15.41 0.41 27.91
CA MET A 323 -16.29 -0.71 28.21
C MET A 323 -17.76 -0.27 28.08
N PRO A 324 -18.63 -1.11 27.51
CA PRO A 324 -20.04 -0.78 27.44
C PRO A 324 -20.61 -0.69 28.86
N ILE A 325 -21.36 0.38 29.13
CA ILE A 325 -22.08 0.52 30.40
C ILE A 325 -23.29 -0.41 30.38
N ALA A 326 -23.30 -1.42 31.26
CA ALA A 326 -24.48 -2.25 31.49
C ALA A 326 -25.50 -1.45 32.31
N ASN A 327 -26.52 -0.92 31.64
CA ASN A 327 -27.56 -0.13 32.30
C ASN A 327 -28.50 -1.03 33.10
N ALA A 328 -29.00 -0.50 34.23
CA ALA A 328 -30.06 -1.16 34.98
C ALA A 328 -31.34 -1.18 34.14
N VAL A 329 -31.90 -2.37 33.92
CA VAL A 329 -33.14 -2.56 33.17
C VAL A 329 -34.30 -2.42 34.14
N THR A 330 -35.34 -1.69 33.75
CA THR A 330 -36.55 -1.59 34.58
C THR A 330 -37.23 -2.95 34.66
N ASP A 331 -37.88 -3.25 35.79
CA ASP A 331 -38.61 -4.51 35.95
C ASP A 331 -39.67 -4.68 34.85
N TYR A 332 -39.87 -5.94 34.44
CA TYR A 332 -40.94 -6.31 33.52
C TYR A 332 -42.18 -6.66 34.35
N VAL A 333 -43.09 -5.71 34.50
CA VAL A 333 -44.32 -5.90 35.29
C VAL A 333 -45.50 -6.05 34.33
N PHE A 334 -46.13 -7.22 34.35
CA PHE A 334 -47.37 -7.50 33.63
C PHE A 334 -48.45 -7.94 34.60
N CYS A 335 -49.68 -7.54 34.30
CA CYS A 335 -50.86 -8.18 34.83
C CYS A 335 -51.29 -9.22 33.79
N GLU A 336 -51.65 -10.42 34.24
CA GLU A 336 -52.18 -11.48 33.39
C GLU A 336 -53.39 -10.96 32.59
N ASP A 337 -53.33 -11.01 31.25
CA ASP A 337 -54.40 -10.52 30.36
C ASP A 337 -55.55 -11.55 30.18
N ILE A 338 -56.49 -11.24 29.27
CA ILE A 338 -57.65 -12.01 28.84
C ILE A 338 -57.25 -13.44 28.44
N GLY A 339 -57.32 -14.33 29.43
CA GLY A 339 -57.06 -15.76 29.28
C GLY A 339 -57.00 -16.47 30.62
N ASN A 340 -56.37 -15.84 31.63
CA ASN A 340 -56.17 -16.36 32.99
C ASN A 340 -55.70 -17.83 33.00
N ASP A 341 -54.73 -18.14 32.14
CA ASP A 341 -54.23 -19.49 31.88
C ASP A 341 -52.90 -19.78 32.62
N GLY A 342 -52.38 -18.81 33.37
CA GLY A 342 -51.13 -18.88 34.11
C GLY A 342 -49.87 -18.67 33.27
N PHE A 343 -49.99 -18.27 32.01
CA PHE A 343 -48.87 -18.07 31.11
C PHE A 343 -48.88 -16.66 30.50
N GLU A 344 -47.70 -16.05 30.39
CA GLU A 344 -47.54 -14.79 29.68
C GLU A 344 -46.31 -14.76 28.79
N THR A 345 -46.38 -13.97 27.72
CA THR A 345 -45.27 -13.84 26.76
C THR A 345 -44.40 -12.64 27.09
N PHE A 346 -43.11 -12.89 27.36
CA PHE A 346 -42.11 -11.85 27.57
C PHE A 346 -41.34 -11.58 26.29
N ASP A 347 -41.55 -10.40 25.69
CA ASP A 347 -40.68 -9.91 24.62
C ASP A 347 -39.48 -9.18 25.21
N LEU A 348 -38.37 -9.90 25.37
CA LEU A 348 -37.12 -9.34 25.87
C LEU A 348 -36.53 -8.25 24.96
N SER A 349 -36.92 -8.20 23.67
CA SER A 349 -36.46 -7.14 22.76
C SER A 349 -37.02 -5.76 23.11
N SER A 350 -38.15 -5.70 23.82
CA SER A 350 -38.71 -4.45 24.32
C SER A 350 -37.82 -3.75 25.35
N LYS A 351 -36.89 -4.49 26.01
CA LYS A 351 -35.93 -3.94 26.97
C LYS A 351 -34.62 -3.48 26.33
N THR A 352 -34.46 -3.60 25.00
CA THR A 352 -33.24 -3.17 24.30
C THR A 352 -32.93 -1.69 24.54
N ALA A 353 -33.95 -0.81 24.60
CA ALA A 353 -33.72 0.61 24.87
C ALA A 353 -33.15 0.88 26.28
N ASP A 354 -33.67 0.17 27.29
CA ASP A 354 -33.21 0.23 28.68
C ASP A 354 -31.78 -0.29 28.81
N ILE A 355 -31.49 -1.46 28.21
CA ILE A 355 -30.16 -2.09 28.22
C ILE A 355 -29.12 -1.16 27.59
N MET A 356 -29.49 -0.50 26.48
CA MET A 356 -28.60 0.38 25.71
C MET A 356 -28.49 1.79 26.30
N GLY A 357 -29.32 2.15 27.30
CA GLY A 357 -29.27 3.47 27.97
C GLY A 357 -29.45 4.66 27.03
N GLY A 358 -30.13 4.48 25.89
CA GLY A 358 -30.28 5.52 24.86
C GLY A 358 -29.05 5.79 23.98
N THR A 359 -27.91 5.13 24.25
CA THR A 359 -26.71 5.17 23.40
C THR A 359 -26.84 4.15 22.26
N LYS A 360 -26.75 4.61 21.01
CA LYS A 360 -26.55 3.72 19.86
C LYS A 360 -25.08 3.30 19.83
N TYR A 361 -24.76 2.09 20.27
CA TYR A 361 -23.51 1.48 19.84
C TYR A 361 -23.59 1.28 18.33
N ASN A 362 -22.53 1.65 17.61
CA ASN A 362 -22.40 1.28 16.21
C ASN A 362 -22.45 -0.24 16.13
N THR A 363 -23.29 -0.76 15.23
CA THR A 363 -23.36 -2.18 14.91
C THR A 363 -21.97 -2.68 14.54
N PHE A 364 -21.52 -3.73 15.23
CA PHE A 364 -20.26 -4.45 14.99
C PHE A 364 -20.15 -4.97 13.57
#